data_AF-A0A3E3JY43-F1
#
_entry.id   AF-A0A3E3JY43-F1
#
_cell.length_a   1.000
_cell.length_b   1.000
_cell.length_c   1.000
_cell.angle_alpha   90.00
_cell.angle_beta   90.00
_cell.angle_gamma   90.00
#
_symmetry.space_group_name_H-M   'P 1'
#
loop_
_entity.id
_entity.type
_entity.pdbx_description
1 polymer ?
#
loop_
_entity_poly.entity_id
_entity_poly.type
_entity_poly.pdbx_seq_one_letter_code
_entity_poly.pdbx_strand_id
1 'polypeptide(L)' 'MFTVESFSYVCKQCGLTTEEMEEMTIGDCLDFIQEFVDNQKKTGETKEKVRKATQKDFDSF' A
#
# COMPACT_ATOMS: atom_id res chain seq x y z
N MET A 1 -0.93 9.53 18.14
CA MET A 1 -1.63 8.60 19.06
C MET A 1 -2.55 7.76 18.19
N PHE A 2 -2.40 6.43 18.22
CA PHE A 2 -3.30 5.55 17.46
C PHE A 2 -4.59 5.40 18.28
N THR A 3 -5.68 5.96 17.77
CA THR A 3 -7.01 5.92 18.40
C THR A 3 -7.90 4.89 17.73
N VAL A 4 -8.98 4.48 18.40
CA VAL A 4 -9.97 3.54 17.84
C VAL A 4 -10.55 4.06 16.51
N GLU A 5 -10.78 5.36 16.41
CA GLU A 5 -11.26 5.99 15.16
C GLU A 5 -10.24 5.84 14.03
N SER A 6 -8.95 6.11 14.31
CA SER A 6 -7.88 5.94 13.32
C SER A 6 -7.69 4.47 12.92
N PHE A 7 -7.83 3.53 13.86
CA PHE A 7 -7.79 2.10 13.57
C PHE A 7 -8.93 1.69 12.64
N SER A 8 -10.18 2.02 12.99
CA SER A 8 -11.34 1.69 12.17
C SER A 8 -11.28 2.30 10.77
N TYR A 9 -10.80 3.55 10.67
CA TYR A 9 -10.59 4.21 9.39
C TYR A 9 -9.61 3.43 8.51
N VAL A 10 -8.45 3.04 9.04
CA VAL A 10 -7.41 2.34 8.27
C VAL A 10 -7.86 0.93 7.88
N CYS A 11 -8.54 0.19 8.76
CA CYS A 11 -9.11 -1.12 8.41
C CYS A 11 -10.04 -1.02 7.19
N LYS A 12 -10.95 -0.04 7.18
CA LYS A 12 -11.86 0.20 6.06
C LYS A 12 -11.13 0.60 4.77
N GLN A 13 -10.06 1.40 4.86
CA GLN A 13 -9.23 1.75 3.70
C GLN A 13 -8.52 0.53 3.10
N CYS A 14 -8.15 -0.45 3.93
CA CYS A 14 -7.54 -1.70 3.47
C CYS A 14 -8.58 -2.69 2.92
N GLY A 15 -9.88 -2.39 3.04
CA GLY A 15 -10.98 -3.21 2.54
C GLY A 15 -11.63 -4.12 3.58
N LEU A 16 -11.22 -4.05 4.85
CA LEU A 16 -11.85 -4.85 5.91
C LEU A 16 -13.26 -4.34 6.20
N THR A 17 -14.21 -5.26 6.19
CA THR A 17 -15.60 -5.04 6.60
C THR A 17 -15.74 -5.08 8.13
N THR A 18 -16.86 -4.56 8.64
CA THR A 18 -17.15 -4.63 10.07
C THR A 18 -17.27 -6.08 10.57
N GLU A 19 -17.85 -6.97 9.75
CA GLU A 19 -18.01 -8.39 10.08
C GLU A 19 -16.64 -9.08 10.23
N GLU A 20 -15.73 -8.87 9.29
CA GLU A 20 -14.36 -9.40 9.38
C GLU A 20 -13.61 -8.85 10.61
N MET A 21 -13.77 -7.56 10.91
CA MET A 21 -13.16 -6.94 12.09
C MET A 21 -13.70 -7.49 13.42
N GLU A 22 -14.92 -8.01 13.46
CA GLU A 22 -15.51 -8.63 14.65
C GLU A 22 -15.00 -10.06 14.87
N GLU A 23 -14.62 -10.76 13.80
CA GLU A 23 -14.05 -12.12 13.85
C GLU A 23 -12.53 -12.15 14.03
N MET A 24 -11.85 -11.03 13.79
CA MET A 24 -10.39 -10.89 13.87
C MET A 24 -9.94 -10.29 15.20
N THR A 25 -8.75 -10.68 15.68
CA THR A 25 -8.12 -9.97 16.78
C THR A 25 -7.53 -8.64 16.30
N ILE A 26 -7.26 -7.72 17.24
CA ILE A 26 -6.56 -6.47 16.90
C ILE A 26 -5.20 -6.72 16.23
N GLY A 27 -4.51 -7.82 16.58
CA GLY A 27 -3.25 -8.20 15.95
C GLY A 27 -3.43 -8.56 14.49
N ASP A 28 -4.42 -9.40 14.18
CA ASP A 28 -4.71 -9.84 12.81
C ASP A 28 -5.05 -8.66 11.90
N CYS A 29 -5.84 -7.70 12.40
CA CYS A 29 -6.17 -6.48 11.64
C CYS A 29 -4.93 -5.63 11.35
N LEU A 30 -4.02 -5.50 12.32
CA LEU A 30 -2.78 -4.74 12.13
C LEU A 30 -1.85 -5.42 11.13
N ASP A 31 -1.74 -6.74 11.17
CA ASP A 31 -0.94 -7.51 10.22
C ASP A 31 -1.50 -7.39 8.79
N PHE A 32 -2.83 -7.45 8.64
CA PHE A 32 -3.50 -7.23 7.35
C PHE A 32 -3.25 -5.83 6.79
N ILE A 33 -3.36 -4.79 7.63
CA ILE A 33 -3.06 -3.41 7.25
C ILE A 33 -1.60 -3.30 6.78
N GLN A 34 -0.67 -3.93 7.51
CA GLN A 34 0.76 -3.91 7.17
C GLN A 34 1.01 -4.57 5.81
N GLU A 35 0.42 -5.74 5.57
CA GLU A 35 0.53 -6.44 4.28
C GLU A 35 -0.06 -5.60 3.12
N PHE A 36 -1.23 -4.99 3.35
CA PHE A 36 -1.86 -4.09 2.37
C PHE A 36 -0.91 -2.93 2.00
N VAL A 37 -0.35 -2.25 3.00
CA VAL A 37 0.59 -1.14 2.79
C VAL A 37 1.84 -1.59 2.04
N ASP A 38 2.40 -2.75 2.37
CA ASP A 38 3.59 -3.26 1.71
C ASP A 38 3.32 -3.65 0.25
N ASN A 39 2.13 -4.16 -0.04
CA ASN A 39 1.72 -4.43 -1.42
C ASN A 39 1.45 -3.14 -2.22
N GLN A 40 0.91 -2.09 -1.60
CA GLN A 40 0.78 -0.77 -2.24
C GLN A 40 2.13 -0.09 -2.49
N LYS A 41 3.13 -0.29 -1.61
CA LYS A 41 4.49 0.21 -1.86
C LYS A 41 5.13 -0.48 -3.07
N LYS A 42 4.92 -1.79 -3.24
CA LYS A 42 5.41 -2.54 -4.42
C LYS A 42 4.77 -2.05 -5.74
N THR A 43 3.54 -1.54 -5.71
CA THR A 43 2.87 -0.99 -6.90
C THR A 43 3.18 0.49 -7.13
N GLY A 44 3.49 1.23 -6.05
CA GLY A 44 3.81 2.66 -6.05
C GLY A 44 5.31 2.99 -6.22
N GLU A 45 6.21 2.02 -6.03
CA GLU A 45 7.56 2.09 -6.56
C GLU A 45 7.44 2.13 -8.08
N THR A 46 7.38 3.37 -8.59
CA THR A 46 7.77 3.67 -9.95
C THR A 46 9.19 3.15 -10.03
N LYS A 47 9.37 1.89 -10.48
CA LYS A 47 10.63 1.47 -11.09
C LYS A 47 10.98 2.65 -11.96
N GLU A 48 12.06 3.37 -11.65
CA GLU A 48 12.58 4.38 -12.56
C GLU A 48 12.42 3.78 -13.95
N LYS A 49 11.69 4.43 -14.84
CA LYS A 49 11.39 3.85 -16.15
C LYS A 49 12.74 3.68 -16.84
N VAL A 50 13.37 2.53 -16.63
CA VAL A 50 14.58 2.07 -17.30
C VAL A 50 14.12 1.79 -18.72
N ARG A 51 13.97 2.87 -19.49
CA ARG A 51 13.74 2.79 -20.92
C ARG A 51 15.11 2.64 -21.57
N LYS A 52 15.19 1.81 -22.60
CA LYS A 52 16.38 1.78 -23.45
C LYS A 52 16.64 3.18 -24.00
N ALA A 53 17.91 3.58 -24.03
CA ALA A 53 18.33 4.80 -24.71
C ALA A 53 17.86 4.74 -26.18
N THR A 54 17.35 5.87 -26.67
CA THR A 54 16.85 6.03 -28.03
C THR A 54 17.77 6.96 -28.80
N GLN A 55 17.65 6.97 -30.14
CA GLN A 55 18.44 7.87 -30.99
C GLN A 55 18.34 9.34 -30.57
N LYS A 56 17.15 9.79 -30.10
CA LYS A 56 16.95 11.15 -29.58
C LYS A 56 17.84 11.50 -28.40
N ASP A 57 18.19 10.51 -27.58
CA ASP A 57 19.09 10.70 -26.45
C ASP A 57 20.54 10.88 -26.93
N PHE A 58 20.91 10.26 -28.07
CA PHE A 58 22.20 10.47 -28.73
C PHE A 58 22.28 11.82 -29.48
N ASP A 59 21.17 12.24 -30.09
CA ASP A 59 21.09 13.50 -30.84
C ASP A 59 21.11 14.75 -29.93
N SER A 60 21.02 14.57 -28.61
CA SER A 60 21.01 15.63 -27.59
C SER A 60 22.35 15.85 -26.87
N PHE A 61 23.41 15.16 -27.31
CA PHE A 61 24.82 15.37 -26.89
C PHE A 61 25.56 16.28 -27.86
#